data_AF-A0A0D1Z1F9-F1
#
_entry.id   AF-A0A0D1Z1F9-F1
#
_cell.length_a   1.000
_cell.length_b   1.000
_cell.length_c   1.000
_cell.angle_alpha   90.00
_cell.angle_beta   90.00
_cell.angle_gamma   90.00
#
_symmetry.space_group_name_H-M   'P 1'
#
loop_
_entity.id
_entity.type
_entity.pdbx_description
1 polymer ?
#
loop_
_entity_poly.entity_id
_entity_poly.type
_entity_poly.pdbx_seq_one_letter_code
_entity_poly.pdbx_strand_id
1 'polypeptide(L)'
;MAPGILETEQTRTTQPPLNPSSMSKTTFPENGDTAEYAQSLDASDPLREYRNKFLIPTKSSLKSTALSKPDHDSDHDKGIYFCGNSLGLQPRCMAKYIQAQLDTWSSINVHGHFRELENSPIVPWQSLAERAAEKSSRLVGALKEEVAIENTLSVNLHLLMASFYRPSSTRNKILLEWKAFPSDHYAIESHIGWHGYDAKEAMILVEPDQDHIISTEKILATIDEHVDEIALVLLPGVQYYTGQVFDIARITEYAHSKGLTIGWDLAHAAGNIPLKLHDWNVDFAAWCTYKYMNAGPGAIAGLFVHERHGKVEYPEGSDKPVFRHRLTGWYGGDKASRFEMNNSELCPQVCRSCMFVDMVIHRVQTDSRSRWLSDFEPISNRSYLIMCSTVNIRRDKH
;
A
#
# COMPACT_ATOMS: atom_id res chain seq x y z
N MET A 1 8.93 48.31 5.53
CA MET A 1 9.75 47.75 6.63
C MET A 1 8.94 46.66 7.30
N ALA A 2 9.14 45.41 6.85
CA ALA A 2 8.60 44.21 7.47
C ALA A 2 9.82 43.43 8.00
N PRO A 3 9.84 42.98 9.27
CA PRO A 3 10.99 42.28 9.82
C PRO A 3 11.04 40.85 9.28
N GLY A 4 12.25 40.47 8.82
CA GLY A 4 12.54 39.17 8.25
C GLY A 4 12.46 38.04 9.28
N ILE A 5 11.94 36.91 8.82
CA ILE A 5 12.03 35.63 9.52
C ILE A 5 13.29 34.95 8.97
N LEU A 6 14.30 34.87 9.84
CA LEU A 6 15.55 34.17 9.62
C LEU A 6 15.29 32.67 9.46
N GLU A 7 15.75 32.11 8.35
CA GLU A 7 15.94 30.69 8.14
C GLU A 7 16.97 30.16 9.17
N THR A 8 16.56 29.19 9.98
CA THR A 8 17.52 28.35 10.71
C THR A 8 17.70 27.07 9.92
N GLU A 9 18.84 26.94 9.25
CA GLU A 9 19.37 25.68 8.72
C GLU A 9 19.46 24.64 9.84
N GLN A 10 18.48 23.73 9.92
CA GLN A 10 18.70 22.45 10.57
C GLN A 10 19.40 21.54 9.58
N THR A 11 20.71 21.41 9.75
CA THR A 11 21.53 20.36 9.14
C THR A 11 20.85 19.00 9.35
N ARG A 12 20.20 18.48 8.30
CA ARG A 12 19.67 17.12 8.24
C ARG A 12 20.86 16.17 8.19
N THR A 13 21.23 15.61 9.33
CA THR A 13 22.13 14.46 9.38
C THR A 13 21.43 13.26 8.76
N THR A 14 21.79 12.90 7.53
CA THR A 14 21.45 11.63 6.90
C THR A 14 22.15 10.52 7.69
N GLN A 15 21.41 9.77 8.51
CA GLN A 15 21.94 8.52 9.04
C GLN A 15 22.01 7.48 7.91
N PRO A 16 23.09 6.69 7.83
CA PRO A 16 23.21 5.65 6.81
C PRO A 16 22.13 4.56 7.01
N PRO A 17 21.71 3.86 5.94
CA PRO A 17 20.74 2.78 6.03
C PRO A 17 21.21 1.68 6.98
N LEU A 18 20.26 1.09 7.71
CA LEU A 18 20.49 0.02 8.68
C LEU A 18 21.12 -1.19 7.98
N ASN A 19 22.40 -1.45 8.23
CA ASN A 19 23.08 -2.64 7.76
C ASN A 19 22.58 -3.86 8.57
N PRO A 20 21.91 -4.86 7.96
CA PRO A 20 21.33 -6.00 8.68
C PRO A 20 22.37 -6.83 9.45
N SER A 21 23.62 -6.84 8.97
CA SER A 21 24.74 -7.53 9.61
C SER A 21 25.24 -6.88 10.91
N SER A 22 24.70 -5.70 11.28
CA SER A 22 25.05 -4.96 12.50
C SER A 22 23.97 -4.98 13.59
N MET A 23 22.84 -5.67 13.38
CA MET A 23 21.81 -5.76 14.42
C MET A 23 22.33 -6.63 15.57
N SER A 24 22.75 -5.99 16.67
CA SER A 24 22.98 -6.68 17.93
C SER A 24 21.73 -7.51 18.26
N LYS A 25 21.88 -8.80 18.55
CA LYS A 25 20.77 -9.63 19.03
C LYS A 25 19.99 -8.85 20.07
N THR A 26 18.68 -8.71 19.88
CA THR A 26 17.82 -8.05 20.86
C THR A 26 18.02 -8.72 22.22
N THR A 27 18.56 -7.97 23.18
CA THR A 27 18.72 -8.43 24.56
C THR A 27 17.48 -8.06 25.34
N PHE A 28 16.79 -9.06 25.89
CA PHE A 28 15.68 -8.85 26.82
C PHE A 28 16.23 -8.81 28.27
N PRO A 29 15.57 -8.08 29.19
CA PRO A 29 15.93 -8.15 30.60
C PRO A 29 15.70 -9.56 31.15
N GLU A 30 16.33 -9.88 32.29
CA GLU A 30 16.23 -11.21 32.91
C GLU A 30 14.80 -11.65 33.23
N ASN A 31 13.90 -10.70 33.51
CA ASN A 31 12.47 -10.96 33.75
C ASN A 31 11.61 -10.84 32.48
N GLY A 32 12.21 -10.83 31.29
CA GLY A 32 11.55 -10.56 30.01
C GLY A 32 10.45 -11.57 29.64
N ASP A 33 10.45 -12.75 30.26
CA ASP A 33 9.49 -13.84 30.06
C ASP A 33 8.33 -13.84 31.08
N THR A 34 8.27 -12.84 31.96
CA THR A 34 7.25 -12.74 33.02
C THR A 34 5.98 -11.98 32.59
N ALA A 35 4.85 -12.31 33.21
CA ALA A 35 3.58 -11.62 32.99
C ALA A 35 3.64 -10.16 33.50
N GLU A 36 4.35 -9.95 34.61
CA GLU A 36 4.57 -8.64 35.22
C GLU A 36 5.34 -7.72 34.26
N TYR A 37 6.35 -8.25 33.57
CA TYR A 37 7.08 -7.49 32.55
C TYR A 37 6.18 -7.10 31.39
N ALA A 38 5.40 -8.03 30.83
CA ALA A 38 4.44 -7.72 29.76
C ALA A 38 3.40 -6.66 30.18
N GLN A 39 2.85 -6.77 31.39
CA GLN A 39 1.92 -5.78 31.94
C GLN A 39 2.56 -4.40 32.13
N SER A 40 3.85 -4.36 32.49
CA SER A 40 4.59 -3.10 32.60
C SER A 40 4.76 -2.42 31.24
N LEU A 41 4.99 -3.20 30.18
CA LEU A 41 5.05 -2.69 28.80
C LEU A 41 3.69 -2.15 28.38
N ASP A 42 2.60 -2.90 28.58
CA ASP A 42 1.23 -2.46 28.28
C ASP A 42 0.84 -1.18 29.05
N ALA A 43 1.24 -1.06 30.32
CA ALA A 43 0.97 0.11 31.13
C ALA A 43 1.72 1.36 30.65
N SER A 44 2.88 1.18 30.02
CA SER A 44 3.72 2.25 29.50
C SER A 44 3.48 2.59 28.02
N ASP A 45 2.65 1.81 27.31
CA ASP A 45 2.41 1.98 25.88
C ASP A 45 1.58 3.24 25.60
N PRO A 46 2.13 4.28 24.92
CA PRO A 46 1.37 5.48 24.58
C PRO A 46 0.25 5.21 23.56
N LEU A 47 0.25 4.05 22.88
CA LEU A 47 -0.75 3.66 21.90
C LEU A 47 -1.86 2.78 22.48
N ARG A 48 -1.82 2.44 23.77
CA ARG A 48 -2.76 1.51 24.43
C ARG A 48 -4.23 1.82 24.14
N GLU A 49 -4.61 3.09 24.17
CA GLU A 49 -5.99 3.54 23.95
C GLU A 49 -6.52 3.24 22.53
N TYR A 50 -5.64 3.05 21.54
CA TYR A 50 -6.08 2.68 20.19
C TYR A 50 -6.72 1.29 20.16
N ARG A 51 -6.37 0.39 21.09
CA ARG A 51 -7.01 -0.93 21.21
C ARG A 51 -8.53 -0.81 21.36
N ASN A 52 -9.01 0.23 22.05
CA ASN A 52 -10.44 0.48 22.28
C ASN A 52 -11.19 0.89 21.00
N LYS A 53 -10.47 1.29 19.94
CA LYS A 53 -11.07 1.68 18.65
C LYS A 53 -11.41 0.48 17.74
N PHE A 54 -11.08 -0.74 18.14
CA PHE A 54 -11.30 -1.95 17.36
C PHE A 54 -12.27 -2.92 18.03
N LEU A 55 -12.96 -3.70 17.19
CA LEU A 55 -13.80 -4.81 17.60
C LEU A 55 -12.95 -6.09 17.61
N ILE A 56 -12.49 -6.51 18.79
CA ILE A 56 -11.70 -7.73 18.96
C ILE A 56 -12.65 -8.93 19.04
N PRO A 57 -12.42 -10.04 18.29
CA PRO A 57 -13.23 -11.25 18.41
C PRO A 57 -13.19 -11.83 19.83
N THR A 58 -14.32 -12.34 20.30
CA THR A 58 -14.37 -13.07 21.57
C THR A 58 -14.08 -14.56 21.36
N LYS A 59 -13.61 -15.26 22.41
CA LYS A 59 -13.34 -16.71 22.36
C LYS A 59 -14.61 -17.50 22.04
N SER A 60 -15.76 -17.04 22.53
CA SER A 60 -17.08 -17.61 22.19
C SER A 60 -17.43 -17.42 20.71
N SER A 61 -17.22 -16.22 20.16
CA SER A 61 -17.51 -15.91 18.75
C SER A 61 -16.70 -16.76 17.79
N LEU A 62 -15.42 -17.01 18.11
CA LEU A 62 -14.52 -17.82 17.28
C LEU A 62 -14.95 -19.30 17.17
N LYS A 63 -15.83 -19.77 18.07
CA LYS A 63 -16.40 -21.13 18.04
C LYS A 63 -17.81 -21.18 17.44
N SER A 64 -18.42 -20.02 17.18
CA SER A 64 -19.79 -19.94 16.67
C SER A 64 -19.84 -20.34 15.20
N THR A 65 -20.82 -21.17 14.85
CA THR A 65 -21.15 -21.50 13.45
C THR A 65 -22.31 -20.67 12.90
N ALA A 66 -23.01 -19.92 13.77
CA ALA A 66 -24.06 -18.99 13.40
C ALA A 66 -23.58 -17.54 13.50
N LEU A 67 -24.12 -16.67 12.64
CA LEU A 67 -23.88 -15.24 12.74
C LEU A 67 -24.59 -14.70 14.00
N SER A 68 -23.82 -14.19 14.94
CA SER A 68 -24.33 -13.47 16.11
C SER A 68 -23.49 -12.22 16.32
N LYS A 69 -24.09 -11.18 16.91
CA LYS A 69 -23.37 -9.95 17.26
C LYS A 69 -22.82 -10.13 18.68
N PRO A 70 -21.50 -10.27 18.86
CA PRO A 70 -20.95 -10.48 20.19
C PRO A 70 -20.88 -9.19 20.99
N ASP A 71 -20.84 -9.34 22.31
CA ASP A 71 -20.44 -8.26 23.21
C ASP A 71 -18.92 -8.11 23.17
N HIS A 72 -18.45 -7.07 22.48
CA HIS A 72 -17.04 -6.78 22.30
C HIS A 72 -16.39 -6.08 23.51
N ASP A 73 -17.19 -5.68 24.51
CA ASP A 73 -16.72 -4.89 25.64
C ASP A 73 -16.37 -5.76 26.87
N SER A 74 -16.75 -7.04 26.86
CA SER A 74 -16.34 -8.03 27.86
C SER A 74 -14.85 -8.38 27.75
N ASP A 75 -14.02 -7.89 28.68
CA ASP A 75 -12.57 -8.14 28.69
C ASP A 75 -12.20 -9.61 28.91
N HIS A 76 -12.97 -10.35 29.73
CA HIS A 76 -12.65 -11.75 30.08
C HIS A 76 -12.82 -12.73 28.93
N ASP A 77 -13.64 -12.38 27.93
CA ASP A 77 -13.92 -13.23 26.75
C ASP A 77 -13.15 -12.78 25.50
N LYS A 78 -12.31 -11.73 25.55
CA LYS A 78 -11.52 -11.30 24.39
C LYS A 78 -10.54 -12.38 23.93
N GLY A 79 -10.48 -12.61 22.62
CA GLY A 79 -9.52 -13.51 21.99
C GLY A 79 -8.14 -12.86 21.78
N ILE A 80 -7.15 -13.70 21.47
CA ILE A 80 -5.82 -13.27 21.00
C ILE A 80 -5.82 -13.37 19.48
N TYR A 81 -5.67 -12.23 18.80
CA TYR A 81 -5.77 -12.15 17.35
C TYR A 81 -4.45 -11.73 16.71
N PHE A 82 -3.70 -12.71 16.25
CA PHE A 82 -2.38 -12.57 15.62
C PHE A 82 -2.41 -12.77 14.09
N CYS A 83 -3.54 -12.45 13.47
CA CYS A 83 -3.77 -12.58 12.03
C CYS A 83 -4.07 -11.23 11.33
N GLY A 84 -3.76 -10.09 11.97
CA GLY A 84 -3.99 -8.75 11.42
C GLY A 84 -3.21 -8.47 10.12
N ASN A 85 -2.11 -9.19 9.91
CA ASN A 85 -1.32 -9.19 8.67
C ASN A 85 -2.06 -9.83 7.48
N SER A 86 -3.14 -10.57 7.71
CA SER A 86 -3.97 -11.20 6.68
C SER A 86 -5.34 -10.53 6.57
N LEU A 87 -6.02 -10.34 7.70
CA LEU A 87 -7.26 -9.58 7.78
C LEU A 87 -7.23 -8.71 9.03
N GLY A 88 -7.24 -7.40 8.82
CA GLY A 88 -7.26 -6.41 9.89
C GLY A 88 -8.54 -6.45 10.73
N LEU A 89 -8.44 -6.09 12.00
CA LEU A 89 -9.59 -5.98 12.90
C LEU A 89 -10.54 -4.87 12.43
N GLN A 90 -11.85 -5.09 12.57
CA GLN A 90 -12.84 -4.08 12.21
C GLN A 90 -12.74 -2.85 13.15
N PRO A 91 -12.53 -1.63 12.62
CA PRO A 91 -12.66 -0.41 13.41
C PRO A 91 -14.11 -0.19 13.84
N ARG A 92 -14.34 0.26 15.09
CA ARG A 92 -15.70 0.52 15.62
C ARG A 92 -16.49 1.51 14.77
N CYS A 93 -15.81 2.46 14.14
CA CYS A 93 -16.43 3.48 13.29
C CYS A 93 -16.91 2.95 11.92
N MET A 94 -16.48 1.76 11.49
CA MET A 94 -16.75 1.23 10.15
C MET A 94 -18.25 1.17 9.84
N ALA A 95 -19.07 0.68 10.79
CA ALA A 95 -20.52 0.56 10.61
C ALA A 95 -21.18 1.91 10.36
N LYS A 96 -20.76 2.97 11.08
CA LYS A 96 -21.27 4.34 10.91
C LYS A 96 -21.01 4.86 9.50
N TYR A 97 -19.81 4.63 8.98
CA TYR A 97 -19.40 5.11 7.66
C TYR A 97 -20.16 4.38 6.54
N ILE A 98 -20.28 3.05 6.62
CA ILE A 98 -21.09 2.27 5.67
C ILE A 98 -22.55 2.69 5.72
N GLN A 99 -23.12 2.89 6.91
CA GLN A 99 -24.51 3.35 7.05
C GLN A 99 -24.71 4.73 6.40
N ALA A 100 -23.78 5.66 6.58
CA ALA A 100 -23.85 6.97 5.93
C ALA A 100 -23.87 6.90 4.40
N GLN A 101 -23.19 5.92 3.80
CA GLN A 101 -23.25 5.67 2.36
C GLN A 101 -24.65 5.24 1.91
N LEU A 102 -25.27 4.31 2.66
CA LEU A 102 -26.63 3.82 2.39
C LEU A 102 -27.68 4.91 2.63
N ASP A 103 -27.52 5.71 3.68
CA ASP A 103 -28.41 6.81 4.01
C ASP A 103 -28.32 7.92 2.95
N THR A 104 -27.10 8.27 2.51
CA THR A 104 -26.90 9.25 1.42
C THR A 104 -27.55 8.76 0.13
N TRP A 105 -27.36 7.49 -0.23
CA TRP A 105 -27.94 6.91 -1.43
C TRP A 105 -29.47 6.94 -1.37
N SER A 106 -30.07 6.42 -0.31
CA SER A 106 -31.53 6.38 -0.16
C SER A 106 -32.16 7.77 -0.05
N SER A 107 -31.48 8.74 0.56
CA SER A 107 -32.04 10.07 0.80
C SER A 107 -31.98 10.99 -0.42
N ILE A 108 -30.86 11.00 -1.14
CA ILE A 108 -30.62 11.99 -2.20
C ILE A 108 -30.16 11.39 -3.54
N ASN A 109 -30.03 10.07 -3.63
CA ASN A 109 -29.69 9.33 -4.85
C ASN A 109 -28.51 9.97 -5.61
N VAL A 110 -28.70 10.25 -6.90
CA VAL A 110 -27.69 10.81 -7.80
C VAL A 110 -27.07 12.13 -7.29
N HIS A 111 -27.81 12.90 -6.48
CA HIS A 111 -27.27 14.13 -5.90
C HIS A 111 -26.11 13.87 -4.93
N GLY A 112 -25.98 12.66 -4.38
CA GLY A 112 -24.83 12.26 -3.55
C GLY A 112 -23.48 12.34 -4.25
N HIS A 113 -23.46 12.38 -5.60
CA HIS A 113 -22.23 12.63 -6.34
C HIS A 113 -21.61 14.00 -6.04
N PHE A 114 -22.43 15.02 -5.79
CA PHE A 114 -21.99 16.43 -5.75
C PHE A 114 -22.40 17.18 -4.48
N ARG A 115 -23.48 16.76 -3.81
CA ARG A 115 -24.05 17.49 -2.68
C ARG A 115 -23.36 17.11 -1.38
N GLU A 116 -22.81 18.10 -0.70
CA GLU A 116 -22.33 17.97 0.67
C GLU A 116 -23.51 17.94 1.64
N LEU A 117 -23.45 17.06 2.64
CA LEU A 117 -24.46 16.91 3.68
C LEU A 117 -23.81 17.21 5.04
N GLU A 118 -24.25 18.27 5.72
CA GLU A 118 -23.65 18.79 6.96
C GLU A 118 -23.49 17.71 8.06
N ASN A 119 -24.39 16.73 8.10
CA ASN A 119 -24.41 15.69 9.13
C ASN A 119 -23.81 14.34 8.66
N SER A 120 -23.20 14.29 7.47
CA SER A 120 -22.61 13.07 6.93
C SER A 120 -21.11 12.95 7.28
N PRO A 121 -20.62 11.77 7.71
CA PRO A 121 -19.19 11.54 7.89
C PRO A 121 -18.41 11.37 6.58
N ILE A 122 -19.10 11.27 5.44
CA ILE A 122 -18.52 11.09 4.09
C ILE A 122 -18.69 12.35 3.25
N VAL A 123 -17.73 12.61 2.37
CA VAL A 123 -17.78 13.69 1.37
C VAL A 123 -18.61 13.26 0.14
N PRO A 124 -19.00 14.19 -0.76
CA PRO A 124 -19.65 13.82 -2.02
C PRO A 124 -18.85 12.76 -2.79
N TRP A 125 -19.54 11.85 -3.47
CA TRP A 125 -18.88 10.66 -4.05
C TRP A 125 -17.79 11.00 -5.07
N GLN A 126 -17.92 12.13 -5.79
CA GLN A 126 -16.90 12.62 -6.73
C GLN A 126 -15.58 13.07 -6.05
N SER A 127 -15.59 13.29 -4.75
CA SER A 127 -14.43 13.74 -3.96
C SER A 127 -13.85 12.64 -3.06
N LEU A 128 -14.47 11.44 -3.03
CA LEU A 128 -13.98 10.33 -2.20
C LEU A 128 -12.60 9.83 -2.64
N ALA A 129 -12.30 9.80 -3.96
CA ALA A 129 -11.00 9.39 -4.47
C ALA A 129 -9.87 10.25 -3.89
N GLU A 130 -10.00 11.58 -4.07
CA GLU A 130 -9.02 12.58 -3.67
C GLU A 130 -8.82 12.57 -2.16
N ARG A 131 -9.92 12.46 -1.40
CA ARG A 131 -9.86 12.35 0.05
C ARG A 131 -9.13 11.08 0.48
N ALA A 132 -9.43 9.93 -0.13
CA ALA A 132 -8.77 8.68 0.19
C ALA A 132 -7.27 8.71 -0.18
N ALA A 133 -6.92 9.34 -1.30
CA ALA A 133 -5.55 9.55 -1.73
C ALA A 133 -4.77 10.43 -0.75
N GLU A 134 -5.30 11.59 -0.37
CA GLU A 134 -4.68 12.51 0.61
C GLU A 134 -4.38 11.83 1.95
N LYS A 135 -5.31 10.98 2.40
CA LYS A 135 -5.17 10.25 3.66
C LYS A 135 -4.20 9.08 3.56
N SER A 136 -4.12 8.44 2.39
CA SER A 136 -3.22 7.29 2.17
C SER A 136 -1.81 7.72 1.83
N SER A 137 -1.61 8.89 1.20
CA SER A 137 -0.28 9.37 0.81
C SER A 137 0.66 9.56 2.00
N ARG A 138 0.12 9.97 3.15
CA ARG A 138 0.87 10.06 4.43
C ARG A 138 1.37 8.71 4.94
N LEU A 139 0.64 7.62 4.67
CA LEU A 139 1.01 6.27 5.11
C LEU A 139 2.14 5.67 4.29
N VAL A 140 2.28 6.11 3.04
CA VAL A 140 3.28 5.60 2.10
C VAL A 140 4.41 6.60 1.84
N GLY A 141 4.35 7.80 2.44
CA GLY A 141 5.33 8.87 2.25
C GLY A 141 5.39 9.32 0.79
N ALA A 142 4.24 9.68 0.24
CA ALA A 142 4.05 10.17 -1.13
C ALA A 142 3.32 11.51 -1.15
N LEU A 143 3.36 12.20 -2.30
CA LEU A 143 2.45 13.31 -2.58
C LEU A 143 1.03 12.77 -2.84
N LYS A 144 0.00 13.58 -2.56
CA LYS A 144 -1.40 13.15 -2.76
C LYS A 144 -1.70 12.91 -4.24
N GLU A 145 -1.02 13.64 -5.14
CA GLU A 145 -1.14 13.50 -6.59
C GLU A 145 -0.48 12.24 -7.15
N GLU A 146 0.32 11.54 -6.34
CA GLU A 146 1.02 10.30 -6.69
C GLU A 146 0.28 9.05 -6.23
N VAL A 147 -0.86 9.19 -5.56
CA VAL A 147 -1.62 8.08 -4.97
C VAL A 147 -3.04 8.03 -5.51
N ALA A 148 -3.50 6.83 -5.84
CA ALA A 148 -4.92 6.56 -6.12
C ALA A 148 -5.43 5.39 -5.27
N ILE A 149 -6.68 5.48 -4.81
CA ILE A 149 -7.37 4.42 -4.07
C ILE A 149 -8.51 3.86 -4.93
N GLU A 150 -8.24 2.70 -5.52
CA GLU A 150 -9.08 2.05 -6.53
C GLU A 150 -8.83 0.54 -6.64
N ASN A 151 -9.81 -0.15 -7.22
CA ASN A 151 -9.77 -1.57 -7.59
C ASN A 151 -9.30 -2.51 -6.45
N THR A 152 -8.69 -3.64 -6.82
CA THR A 152 -7.99 -4.55 -5.91
C THR A 152 -6.49 -4.53 -6.20
N LEU A 153 -5.69 -5.08 -5.28
CA LEU A 153 -4.23 -5.03 -5.37
C LEU A 153 -3.70 -5.61 -6.69
N SER A 154 -4.11 -6.84 -7.02
CA SER A 154 -3.63 -7.50 -8.24
C SER A 154 -4.11 -6.80 -9.51
N VAL A 155 -5.32 -6.22 -9.50
CA VAL A 155 -5.81 -5.40 -10.62
C VAL A 155 -4.93 -4.15 -10.78
N ASN A 156 -4.57 -3.48 -9.69
CA ASN A 156 -3.66 -2.33 -9.77
C ASN A 156 -2.27 -2.73 -10.26
N LEU A 157 -1.73 -3.87 -9.83
CA LEU A 157 -0.46 -4.39 -10.37
C LEU A 157 -0.53 -4.64 -11.87
N HIS A 158 -1.62 -5.23 -12.38
CA HIS A 158 -1.83 -5.39 -13.82
C HIS A 158 -1.85 -4.05 -14.57
N LEU A 159 -2.54 -3.06 -14.02
CA LEU A 159 -2.66 -1.73 -14.64
C LEU A 159 -1.31 -0.99 -14.67
N LEU A 160 -0.52 -1.13 -13.59
CA LEU A 160 0.83 -0.59 -13.51
C LEU A 160 1.76 -1.33 -14.48
N MET A 161 1.75 -2.66 -14.52
CA MET A 161 2.55 -3.43 -15.49
C MET A 161 2.16 -3.15 -16.93
N ALA A 162 0.87 -3.00 -17.25
CA ALA A 162 0.42 -2.58 -18.58
C ALA A 162 1.00 -1.22 -19.00
N SER A 163 1.43 -0.39 -18.03
CA SER A 163 2.06 0.91 -18.24
C SER A 163 3.60 0.85 -18.26
N PHE A 164 4.20 0.07 -17.34
CA PHE A 164 5.63 0.08 -17.03
C PHE A 164 6.42 -1.12 -17.56
N TYR A 165 5.79 -2.28 -17.77
CA TYR A 165 6.45 -3.42 -18.44
C TYR A 165 6.46 -3.17 -19.95
N ARG A 166 7.63 -2.80 -20.47
CA ARG A 166 7.86 -2.46 -21.89
C ARG A 166 8.95 -3.35 -22.47
N PRO A 167 8.65 -4.63 -22.69
CA PRO A 167 9.66 -5.56 -23.16
C PRO A 167 10.13 -5.20 -24.59
N SER A 168 11.39 -5.49 -24.88
CA SER A 168 12.02 -5.41 -26.19
C SER A 168 12.58 -6.77 -26.61
N SER A 169 13.27 -6.86 -27.75
CA SER A 169 13.94 -8.10 -28.16
C SER A 169 15.11 -8.47 -27.25
N THR A 170 15.69 -7.51 -26.51
CA THR A 170 16.83 -7.74 -25.61
C THR A 170 16.42 -7.70 -24.14
N ARG A 171 15.55 -6.76 -23.75
CA ARG A 171 15.06 -6.61 -22.38
C ARG A 171 13.61 -7.04 -22.29
N ASN A 172 13.36 -8.30 -21.93
CA ASN A 172 12.00 -8.86 -21.82
C ASN A 172 11.74 -9.59 -20.51
N LYS A 173 12.72 -9.64 -19.60
CA LYS A 173 12.59 -10.40 -18.36
C LYS A 173 12.05 -9.54 -17.22
N ILE A 174 11.33 -10.16 -16.30
CA ILE A 174 10.89 -9.56 -15.03
C ILE A 174 11.65 -10.23 -13.89
N LEU A 175 12.34 -9.44 -13.09
CA LEU A 175 13.02 -9.90 -11.87
C LEU A 175 12.06 -9.81 -10.69
N LEU A 176 11.96 -10.90 -9.93
CA LEU A 176 11.11 -11.04 -8.73
C LEU A 176 11.75 -11.97 -7.71
N GLU A 177 11.23 -12.00 -6.49
CA GLU A 177 11.69 -12.88 -5.43
C GLU A 177 11.25 -14.33 -5.64
N TRP A 178 12.05 -15.27 -5.15
CA TRP A 178 11.67 -16.67 -5.11
C TRP A 178 10.44 -16.89 -4.22
N LYS A 179 9.48 -17.66 -4.74
CA LYS A 179 8.17 -17.90 -4.12
C LYS A 179 7.46 -16.61 -3.72
N ALA A 180 7.35 -15.70 -4.69
CA ALA A 180 6.45 -14.56 -4.59
C ALA A 180 5.03 -14.96 -4.20
N PHE A 181 4.27 -14.00 -3.68
CA PHE A 181 2.85 -14.26 -3.40
C PHE A 181 2.16 -14.75 -4.69
N PRO A 182 1.30 -15.79 -4.62
CA PRO A 182 0.83 -16.45 -5.84
C PRO A 182 0.15 -15.50 -6.83
N SER A 183 -0.59 -14.50 -6.35
CA SER A 183 -1.25 -13.55 -7.24
C SER A 183 -0.27 -12.68 -8.03
N ASP A 184 0.81 -12.24 -7.42
CA ASP A 184 1.87 -11.44 -8.05
C ASP A 184 2.60 -12.29 -9.10
N HIS A 185 2.91 -13.53 -8.75
CA HIS A 185 3.51 -14.51 -9.66
C HIS A 185 2.64 -14.71 -10.92
N TYR A 186 1.34 -14.96 -10.74
CA TYR A 186 0.41 -15.12 -11.87
C TYR A 186 0.22 -13.83 -12.69
N ALA A 187 0.25 -12.66 -12.03
CA ALA A 187 0.18 -11.39 -12.73
C ALA A 187 1.41 -11.17 -13.63
N ILE A 188 2.60 -11.46 -13.11
CA ILE A 188 3.86 -11.40 -13.87
C ILE A 188 3.84 -12.40 -15.03
N GLU A 189 3.52 -13.67 -14.75
CA GLU A 189 3.43 -14.75 -15.75
C GLU A 189 2.48 -14.37 -16.90
N SER A 190 1.29 -13.87 -16.58
CA SER A 190 0.30 -13.48 -17.59
C SER A 190 0.69 -12.24 -18.37
N HIS A 191 1.40 -11.26 -17.78
CA HIS A 191 1.95 -10.12 -18.54
C HIS A 191 3.04 -10.57 -19.51
N ILE A 192 3.94 -11.45 -19.09
CA ILE A 192 4.97 -12.02 -19.97
C ILE A 192 4.31 -12.75 -21.16
N GLY A 193 3.33 -13.61 -20.87
CA GLY A 193 2.57 -14.33 -21.90
C GLY A 193 1.76 -13.41 -22.81
N TRP A 194 1.19 -12.32 -22.29
CA TRP A 194 0.48 -11.31 -23.09
C TRP A 194 1.40 -10.64 -24.13
N HIS A 195 2.69 -10.50 -23.80
CA HIS A 195 3.71 -10.00 -24.74
C HIS A 195 4.35 -11.09 -25.62
N GLY A 196 3.87 -12.33 -25.56
CA GLY A 196 4.31 -13.42 -26.44
C GLY A 196 5.61 -14.11 -26.04
N TYR A 197 6.08 -13.93 -24.80
CA TYR A 197 7.27 -14.58 -24.26
C TYR A 197 6.89 -15.80 -23.39
N ASP A 198 7.84 -16.74 -23.20
CA ASP A 198 7.68 -17.85 -22.26
C ASP A 198 8.03 -17.38 -20.84
N ALA A 199 7.06 -17.48 -19.92
CA ALA A 199 7.24 -17.11 -18.52
C ALA A 199 8.36 -17.89 -17.81
N LYS A 200 8.61 -19.14 -18.20
CA LYS A 200 9.70 -19.93 -17.60
C LYS A 200 11.07 -19.35 -17.90
N GLU A 201 11.23 -18.73 -19.06
CA GLU A 201 12.49 -18.16 -19.52
C GLU A 201 12.63 -16.68 -19.15
N ALA A 202 11.50 -15.97 -19.03
CA ALA A 202 11.45 -14.52 -18.82
C ALA A 202 11.18 -14.10 -17.36
N MET A 203 11.06 -15.04 -16.42
CA MET A 203 11.02 -14.74 -14.99
C MET A 203 12.38 -15.03 -14.35
N ILE A 204 13.01 -13.99 -13.80
CA ILE A 204 14.28 -14.13 -13.05
C ILE A 204 13.93 -14.18 -11.57
N LEU A 205 14.03 -15.38 -10.99
CA LEU A 205 13.74 -15.62 -9.58
C LEU A 205 14.99 -15.42 -8.72
N VAL A 206 14.96 -14.45 -7.81
CA VAL A 206 16.04 -14.28 -6.83
C VAL A 206 15.87 -15.30 -5.70
N GLU A 207 16.70 -16.33 -5.71
CA GLU A 207 16.70 -17.38 -4.68
C GLU A 207 17.35 -16.92 -3.37
N PRO A 208 16.88 -17.44 -2.21
CA PRO A 208 17.44 -17.09 -0.90
C PRO A 208 18.86 -17.60 -0.69
N ASP A 209 19.63 -16.89 0.14
CA ASP A 209 21.00 -17.29 0.50
C ASP A 209 21.00 -18.40 1.57
N GLN A 210 20.29 -18.16 2.69
CA GLN A 210 20.11 -19.08 3.82
C GLN A 210 18.76 -18.82 4.51
N ASP A 211 18.19 -19.83 5.15
CA ASP A 211 16.96 -19.73 5.97
C ASP A 211 15.77 -19.01 5.29
N HIS A 212 15.66 -19.17 3.96
CA HIS A 212 14.64 -18.52 3.12
C HIS A 212 14.76 -16.97 3.06
N ILE A 213 15.86 -16.38 3.50
CA ILE A 213 16.14 -14.95 3.45
C ILE A 213 16.96 -14.61 2.19
N ILE A 214 16.58 -13.53 1.51
CA ILE A 214 17.25 -13.03 0.31
C ILE A 214 18.03 -11.77 0.69
N SER A 215 19.37 -11.82 0.76
CA SER A 215 20.13 -10.59 1.08
C SER A 215 19.94 -9.50 0.02
N THR A 216 20.07 -8.24 0.44
CA THR A 216 20.07 -7.13 -0.52
C THR A 216 21.18 -7.32 -1.55
N GLU A 217 22.36 -7.75 -1.11
CA GLU A 217 23.53 -8.03 -1.96
C GLU A 217 23.22 -9.06 -3.04
N LYS A 218 22.47 -10.13 -2.72
CA LYS A 218 22.02 -11.13 -3.68
C LYS A 218 21.14 -10.51 -4.77
N ILE A 219 20.20 -9.64 -4.40
CA ILE A 219 19.34 -8.93 -5.36
C ILE A 219 20.17 -8.03 -6.27
N LEU A 220 21.10 -7.26 -5.72
CA LEU A 220 21.96 -6.36 -6.51
C LEU A 220 22.83 -7.17 -7.49
N ALA A 221 23.39 -8.30 -7.04
CA ALA A 221 24.19 -9.18 -7.89
C ALA A 221 23.35 -9.81 -9.02
N THR A 222 22.12 -10.24 -8.75
CA THR A 222 21.22 -10.75 -9.80
C THR A 222 20.81 -9.66 -10.79
N ILE A 223 20.65 -8.41 -10.33
CA ILE A 223 20.46 -7.25 -11.22
C ILE A 223 21.67 -7.08 -12.13
N ASP A 224 22.91 -7.15 -11.62
CA ASP A 224 24.12 -7.04 -12.43
C ASP A 224 24.26 -8.15 -13.47
N GLU A 225 23.96 -9.39 -13.07
CA GLU A 225 24.05 -10.57 -13.92
C GLU A 225 23.11 -10.49 -15.13
N HIS A 226 21.92 -9.91 -14.95
CA HIS A 226 20.86 -9.90 -15.96
C HIS A 226 20.45 -8.51 -16.45
N VAL A 227 21.26 -7.48 -16.20
CA VAL A 227 20.91 -6.07 -16.47
C VAL A 227 20.44 -5.81 -17.91
N ASP A 228 21.03 -6.50 -18.88
CA ASP A 228 20.72 -6.33 -20.30
C ASP A 228 19.47 -7.10 -20.76
N GLU A 229 18.90 -7.90 -19.87
CA GLU A 229 17.72 -8.74 -20.11
C GLU A 229 16.48 -8.25 -19.34
N ILE A 230 16.67 -7.49 -18.25
CA ILE A 230 15.58 -7.03 -17.38
C ILE A 230 14.83 -5.85 -18.02
N ALA A 231 13.52 -6.01 -18.18
CA ALA A 231 12.60 -4.94 -18.53
C ALA A 231 11.97 -4.27 -17.29
N LEU A 232 11.76 -5.05 -16.23
CA LEU A 232 11.11 -4.60 -15.00
C LEU A 232 11.63 -5.39 -13.79
N VAL A 233 11.87 -4.70 -12.68
CA VAL A 233 12.02 -5.32 -11.36
C VAL A 233 10.69 -5.16 -10.62
N LEU A 234 10.13 -6.24 -10.08
CA LEU A 234 8.92 -6.20 -9.26
C LEU A 234 9.12 -7.06 -8.00
N LEU A 235 9.21 -6.41 -6.85
CA LEU A 235 9.54 -7.05 -5.56
C LEU A 235 8.52 -6.66 -4.47
N PRO A 236 8.36 -7.47 -3.42
CA PRO A 236 7.58 -7.09 -2.26
C PRO A 236 8.38 -6.16 -1.35
N GLY A 237 7.72 -5.20 -0.71
CA GLY A 237 8.34 -4.44 0.38
C GLY A 237 8.58 -5.31 1.63
N VAL A 238 7.67 -6.25 1.89
CA VAL A 238 7.79 -7.27 2.95
C VAL A 238 7.35 -8.63 2.41
N GLN A 239 8.19 -9.65 2.51
CA GLN A 239 7.88 -11.00 2.06
C GLN A 239 6.75 -11.61 2.92
N TYR A 240 5.69 -12.11 2.29
CA TYR A 240 4.46 -12.51 2.97
C TYR A 240 4.62 -13.69 3.95
N TYR A 241 5.55 -14.60 3.68
CA TYR A 241 5.81 -15.83 4.42
C TYR A 241 6.94 -15.67 5.44
N THR A 242 8.10 -15.14 5.03
CA THR A 242 9.26 -14.99 5.93
C THR A 242 9.17 -13.75 6.80
N GLY A 243 8.33 -12.77 6.44
CA GLY A 243 8.26 -11.48 7.12
C GLY A 243 9.47 -10.58 6.86
N GLN A 244 10.36 -10.97 5.93
CA GLN A 244 11.55 -10.20 5.60
C GLN A 244 11.18 -8.84 5.01
N VAL A 245 11.74 -7.77 5.58
CA VAL A 245 11.68 -6.41 5.02
C VAL A 245 12.80 -6.24 3.99
N PHE A 246 12.47 -5.84 2.77
CA PHE A 246 13.44 -5.51 1.73
C PHE A 246 13.90 -4.05 1.87
N ASP A 247 15.16 -3.77 1.52
CA ASP A 247 15.71 -2.41 1.49
C ASP A 247 15.23 -1.66 0.24
N ILE A 248 13.99 -1.16 0.31
CA ILE A 248 13.29 -0.50 -0.81
C ILE A 248 14.15 0.61 -1.41
N ALA A 249 14.69 1.48 -0.55
CA ALA A 249 15.47 2.65 -0.98
C ALA A 249 16.72 2.23 -1.75
N ARG A 250 17.54 1.35 -1.17
CA ARG A 250 18.81 0.92 -1.77
C ARG A 250 18.61 0.13 -3.06
N ILE A 251 17.62 -0.77 -3.09
CA ILE A 251 17.34 -1.59 -4.27
C ILE A 251 16.78 -0.70 -5.40
N THR A 252 15.92 0.28 -5.07
CA THR A 252 15.41 1.23 -6.07
C THR A 252 16.51 2.11 -6.64
N GLU A 253 17.35 2.71 -5.81
CA GLU A 253 18.51 3.50 -6.26
C GLU A 253 19.43 2.67 -7.17
N TYR A 254 19.71 1.42 -6.79
CA TYR A 254 20.56 0.54 -7.57
C TYR A 254 19.94 0.18 -8.93
N ALA A 255 18.66 -0.17 -8.97
CA ALA A 255 17.95 -0.46 -10.22
C ALA A 255 17.99 0.75 -11.17
N HIS A 256 17.79 1.97 -10.66
CA HIS A 256 17.90 3.20 -11.46
C HIS A 256 19.32 3.44 -11.97
N SER A 257 20.35 3.15 -11.18
CA SER A 257 21.75 3.26 -11.63
C SER A 257 22.06 2.37 -12.85
N LYS A 258 21.25 1.34 -13.09
CA LYS A 258 21.32 0.41 -14.22
C LYS A 258 20.30 0.71 -15.33
N GLY A 259 19.53 1.79 -15.18
CA GLY A 259 18.47 2.18 -16.13
C GLY A 259 17.28 1.22 -16.13
N LEU A 260 17.00 0.55 -15.00
CA LEU A 260 15.87 -0.36 -14.85
C LEU A 260 14.69 0.36 -14.17
N THR A 261 13.48 0.03 -14.59
CA THR A 261 12.24 0.41 -13.88
C THR A 261 11.98 -0.58 -12.76
N ILE A 262 11.54 -0.10 -11.59
CA ILE A 262 11.23 -0.92 -10.43
C ILE A 262 9.88 -0.59 -9.81
N GLY A 263 9.07 -1.64 -9.61
CA GLY A 263 7.80 -1.60 -8.91
C GLY A 263 7.83 -2.37 -7.59
N TRP A 264 6.92 -2.01 -6.67
CA TRP A 264 6.80 -2.69 -5.38
C TRP A 264 5.38 -3.15 -5.05
N ASP A 265 5.22 -4.41 -4.65
CA ASP A 265 4.04 -4.85 -3.89
C ASP A 265 4.24 -4.50 -2.41
N LEU A 266 3.34 -3.67 -1.88
CA LEU A 266 3.40 -3.16 -0.51
C LEU A 266 2.29 -3.74 0.36
N ALA A 267 1.71 -4.89 0.01
CA ALA A 267 0.61 -5.50 0.75
C ALA A 267 0.93 -5.76 2.23
N HIS A 268 2.17 -6.18 2.53
CA HIS A 268 2.64 -6.38 3.91
C HIS A 268 3.46 -5.20 4.46
N ALA A 269 3.66 -4.14 3.67
CA ALA A 269 4.45 -2.97 4.06
C ALA A 269 3.57 -1.77 4.43
N ALA A 270 2.55 -1.46 3.63
CA ALA A 270 1.69 -0.30 3.83
C ALA A 270 0.90 -0.41 5.15
N GLY A 271 1.11 0.57 6.04
CA GLY A 271 0.54 0.58 7.39
C GLY A 271 1.22 -0.35 8.39
N ASN A 272 2.37 -0.95 8.04
CA ASN A 272 3.18 -1.81 8.89
C ASN A 272 4.58 -1.20 9.15
N ILE A 273 5.34 -0.93 8.09
CA ILE A 273 6.68 -0.32 8.19
C ILE A 273 6.64 1.14 7.73
N PRO A 274 7.60 1.99 8.15
CA PRO A 274 7.77 3.31 7.57
C PRO A 274 8.08 3.23 6.07
N LEU A 275 7.41 4.06 5.28
CA LEU A 275 7.58 4.16 3.84
C LEU A 275 7.82 5.61 3.43
N LYS A 276 8.68 5.83 2.43
CA LYS A 276 8.94 7.15 1.83
C LYS A 276 9.04 7.03 0.31
N LEU A 277 7.96 6.58 -0.33
CA LEU A 277 7.99 6.22 -1.76
C LEU A 277 8.45 7.36 -2.67
N HIS A 278 8.03 8.60 -2.37
CA HIS A 278 8.49 9.77 -3.11
C HIS A 278 9.99 10.02 -2.91
N ASP A 279 10.43 10.14 -1.65
CA ASP A 279 11.84 10.42 -1.34
C ASP A 279 12.79 9.30 -1.80
N TRP A 280 12.33 8.05 -1.79
CA TRP A 280 13.07 6.89 -2.28
C TRP A 280 13.00 6.74 -3.80
N ASN A 281 12.37 7.68 -4.49
CA ASN A 281 12.30 7.75 -5.93
C ASN A 281 11.68 6.48 -6.55
N VAL A 282 10.79 5.74 -5.87
CA VAL A 282 10.15 4.52 -6.41
C VAL A 282 9.41 4.82 -7.73
N ASP A 283 9.42 3.96 -8.76
CA ASP A 283 8.68 4.26 -10.01
C ASP A 283 7.16 4.10 -9.79
N PHE A 284 6.76 2.95 -9.25
CA PHE A 284 5.37 2.67 -8.88
C PHE A 284 5.27 1.66 -7.73
N ALA A 285 4.11 1.61 -7.08
CA ALA A 285 3.80 0.59 -6.10
C ALA A 285 2.30 0.32 -6.02
N ALA A 286 1.90 -0.81 -5.43
CA ALA A 286 0.51 -1.12 -5.13
C ALA A 286 0.38 -1.79 -3.75
N TRP A 287 -0.76 -1.61 -3.08
CA TRP A 287 -1.04 -2.27 -1.80
C TRP A 287 -2.53 -2.59 -1.64
N CYS A 288 -2.83 -3.55 -0.78
CA CYS A 288 -4.19 -3.78 -0.31
C CYS A 288 -4.46 -3.01 0.99
N THR A 289 -5.73 -2.72 1.28
CA THR A 289 -6.11 -1.99 2.51
C THR A 289 -6.74 -2.87 3.60
N TYR A 290 -6.93 -4.16 3.33
CA TYR A 290 -7.63 -5.07 4.25
C TYR A 290 -6.73 -5.76 5.27
N LYS A 291 -5.40 -5.66 5.15
CA LYS A 291 -4.40 -6.20 6.09
C LYS A 291 -4.17 -5.21 7.24
N TYR A 292 -2.94 -4.72 7.41
CA TYR A 292 -2.57 -3.74 8.43
C TYR A 292 -3.36 -2.43 8.39
N MET A 293 -3.99 -2.13 7.25
CA MET A 293 -4.84 -0.96 7.05
C MET A 293 -6.30 -1.12 7.55
N ASN A 294 -6.73 -2.33 7.94
CA ASN A 294 -8.00 -2.58 8.65
C ASN A 294 -9.28 -2.09 7.91
N ALA A 295 -9.28 -2.07 6.58
CA ALA A 295 -10.44 -1.62 5.80
C ALA A 295 -11.55 -2.70 5.62
N GLY A 296 -11.31 -3.93 6.07
CA GLY A 296 -12.28 -5.03 5.94
C GLY A 296 -12.07 -5.88 4.69
N PRO A 297 -12.73 -7.04 4.58
CA PRO A 297 -12.40 -8.08 3.61
C PRO A 297 -12.62 -7.61 2.17
N GLY A 298 -11.62 -7.78 1.31
CA GLY A 298 -11.70 -7.41 -0.10
C GLY A 298 -11.85 -5.90 -0.36
N ALA A 299 -11.52 -5.06 0.62
CA ALA A 299 -11.60 -3.61 0.49
C ALA A 299 -10.68 -3.08 -0.63
N ILE A 300 -11.03 -1.88 -1.10
CA ILE A 300 -10.36 -1.17 -2.20
C ILE A 300 -8.85 -1.05 -1.97
N ALA A 301 -8.06 -1.25 -3.01
CA ALA A 301 -6.62 -1.17 -2.96
C ALA A 301 -6.11 0.27 -3.17
N GLY A 302 -4.79 0.45 -2.98
CA GLY A 302 -4.10 1.66 -3.37
C GLY A 302 -3.02 1.38 -4.40
N LEU A 303 -2.68 2.40 -5.17
CA LEU A 303 -1.52 2.43 -6.04
C LEU A 303 -0.78 3.75 -5.89
N PHE A 304 0.50 3.72 -6.22
CA PHE A 304 1.40 4.85 -6.28
C PHE A 304 2.09 4.89 -7.64
N VAL A 305 2.21 6.08 -8.22
CA VAL A 305 3.05 6.36 -9.40
C VAL A 305 3.75 7.68 -9.13
N HIS A 306 5.08 7.65 -9.15
CA HIS A 306 5.86 8.85 -8.89
C HIS A 306 5.57 9.95 -9.91
N GLU A 307 5.53 11.20 -9.46
CA GLU A 307 5.16 12.35 -10.28
C GLU A 307 6.02 12.53 -11.53
N ARG A 308 7.27 12.03 -11.54
CA ARG A 308 8.15 12.05 -12.71
C ARG A 308 7.56 11.29 -13.91
N HIS A 309 6.71 10.31 -13.68
CA HIS A 309 6.01 9.57 -14.72
C HIS A 309 4.67 10.20 -15.14
N GLY A 310 4.23 11.25 -14.44
CA GLY A 310 3.00 12.00 -14.71
C GLY A 310 3.19 13.28 -15.52
N LYS A 311 4.39 13.53 -16.04
CA LYS A 311 4.63 14.67 -16.95
C LYS A 311 3.91 14.43 -18.28
N VAL A 312 3.19 15.46 -18.74
CA VAL A 312 2.59 15.51 -20.07
C VAL A 312 3.51 16.24 -21.00
N GLU A 313 3.84 15.61 -22.11
CA GLU A 313 4.69 16.20 -23.13
C GLU A 313 3.83 16.79 -24.24
N TYR A 314 4.21 17.97 -24.73
CA TYR A 314 3.62 18.59 -25.91
C TYR A 314 4.70 18.62 -26.98
N PRO A 315 4.64 17.75 -28.00
CA PRO A 315 5.60 17.76 -29.09
C PRO A 315 5.62 19.14 -29.77
N GLU A 316 6.80 19.58 -30.19
CA GLU A 316 6.96 20.86 -30.87
C GLU A 316 6.04 20.94 -32.11
N GLY A 317 5.23 22.00 -32.18
CA GLY A 317 4.24 22.20 -33.25
C GLY A 317 2.92 21.43 -33.08
N SER A 318 2.69 20.79 -31.94
CA SER A 318 1.43 20.08 -31.64
C SER A 318 0.76 20.63 -30.38
N ASP A 319 -0.52 21.01 -30.51
CA ASP A 319 -1.38 21.33 -29.36
C ASP A 319 -1.93 20.06 -28.67
N LYS A 320 -1.61 18.86 -29.19
CA LYS A 320 -2.04 17.59 -28.61
C LYS A 320 -1.01 17.06 -27.59
N PRO A 321 -1.44 16.75 -26.36
CA PRO A 321 -0.58 16.13 -25.36
C PRO A 321 -0.23 14.68 -25.72
N VAL A 322 0.99 14.26 -25.39
CA VAL A 322 1.44 12.87 -25.39
C VAL A 322 1.52 12.40 -23.96
N PHE A 323 0.94 11.23 -23.74
CA PHE A 323 0.83 10.59 -22.45
C PHE A 323 1.62 9.28 -22.43
N ARG A 324 2.18 8.93 -21.26
CA ARG A 324 2.65 7.56 -21.03
C ARG A 324 1.53 6.58 -21.34
N HIS A 325 1.87 5.54 -22.12
CA HIS A 325 0.93 4.47 -22.46
C HIS A 325 0.36 3.83 -21.19
N ARG A 326 -0.96 3.74 -21.15
CA ARG A 326 -1.77 3.20 -20.05
C ARG A 326 -3.14 2.81 -20.57
N LEU A 327 -3.84 1.96 -19.82
CA LEU A 327 -5.27 1.75 -20.03
C LEU A 327 -6.03 2.96 -19.46
N THR A 328 -7.08 3.43 -20.14
CA THR A 328 -7.80 4.65 -19.73
C THR A 328 -9.30 4.40 -19.64
N GLY A 329 -9.95 5.16 -18.76
CA GLY A 329 -11.40 5.30 -18.67
C GLY A 329 -11.77 6.72 -18.26
N TRP A 330 -13.07 7.06 -18.29
CA TRP A 330 -13.53 8.45 -18.15
C TRP A 330 -13.26 9.09 -16.78
N TYR A 331 -13.16 8.30 -15.70
CA TYR A 331 -12.71 8.81 -14.40
C TYR A 331 -11.24 9.23 -14.42
N GLY A 332 -10.51 8.85 -15.47
CA GLY A 332 -9.17 9.23 -15.87
C GLY A 332 -9.07 10.64 -16.48
N GLY A 333 -10.21 11.30 -16.74
CA GLY A 333 -10.30 12.68 -17.18
C GLY A 333 -10.16 13.68 -16.02
N ASP A 334 -9.91 14.96 -16.36
CA ASP A 334 -9.88 16.02 -15.36
C ASP A 334 -11.25 16.15 -14.66
N LYS A 335 -11.25 16.29 -13.34
CA LYS A 335 -12.48 16.37 -12.55
C LYS A 335 -13.36 17.57 -12.94
N ALA A 336 -12.76 18.69 -13.33
CA ALA A 336 -13.47 19.91 -13.68
C ALA A 336 -14.27 19.77 -14.98
N SER A 337 -13.76 19.00 -15.94
CA SER A 337 -14.33 18.89 -17.30
C SER A 337 -14.90 17.51 -17.64
N ARG A 338 -14.64 16.45 -16.86
CA ARG A 338 -15.09 15.08 -17.20
C ARG A 338 -16.60 14.91 -17.43
N PHE A 339 -17.42 15.78 -16.84
CA PHE A 339 -18.88 15.78 -17.03
C PHE A 339 -19.35 16.57 -18.27
N GLU A 340 -18.44 17.22 -19.00
CA GLU A 340 -18.72 17.75 -20.34
C GLU A 340 -18.89 16.62 -21.37
N MET A 341 -18.29 15.44 -21.12
CA MET A 341 -18.42 14.23 -21.94
C MET A 341 -18.10 14.46 -23.43
N ASN A 342 -17.15 15.36 -23.72
CA ASN A 342 -16.74 15.79 -25.05
C ASN A 342 -15.69 14.86 -25.71
N ASN A 343 -15.23 13.82 -24.99
CA ASN A 343 -14.19 12.87 -25.38
C ASN A 343 -12.83 13.50 -25.75
N SER A 344 -12.53 14.71 -25.27
CA SER A 344 -11.30 15.43 -25.66
C SER A 344 -10.23 15.54 -24.56
N GLU A 345 -10.54 15.24 -23.29
CA GLU A 345 -9.62 15.51 -22.17
C GLU A 345 -9.31 14.27 -21.31
N LEU A 346 -8.01 14.02 -21.14
CA LEU A 346 -7.46 13.06 -20.16
C LEU A 346 -6.64 13.83 -19.13
N CYS A 347 -6.70 13.40 -17.87
CA CYS A 347 -5.92 14.02 -16.81
C CYS A 347 -4.41 13.79 -17.06
N PRO A 348 -3.58 14.85 -16.91
CA PRO A 348 -2.12 14.77 -17.02
C PRO A 348 -1.46 13.68 -16.18
N GLN A 349 -2.00 13.45 -14.99
CA GLN A 349 -1.34 12.69 -13.94
C GLN A 349 -2.05 11.35 -13.76
N VAL A 350 -1.31 10.24 -13.91
CA VAL A 350 -1.82 8.85 -13.82
C VAL A 350 -2.66 8.62 -12.55
N CYS A 351 -2.35 9.32 -11.46
CA CYS A 351 -2.99 9.13 -10.15
C CYS A 351 -4.10 10.13 -9.79
N ARG A 352 -4.37 11.17 -10.58
CA ARG A 352 -5.46 12.12 -10.24
C ARG A 352 -6.85 11.57 -10.54
N SER A 353 -6.93 10.46 -11.26
CA SER A 353 -8.13 10.17 -12.03
C SER A 353 -8.26 8.66 -12.25
N CYS A 354 -9.28 8.04 -11.63
CA CYS A 354 -9.44 6.60 -11.61
C CYS A 354 -9.61 6.00 -12.99
N MET A 355 -8.96 4.88 -13.28
CA MET A 355 -9.05 4.30 -14.63
C MET A 355 -10.44 3.69 -14.91
N PHE A 356 -11.29 3.46 -13.90
CA PHE A 356 -12.62 2.84 -14.03
C PHE A 356 -13.70 3.46 -13.11
N VAL A 357 -14.98 3.14 -13.42
CA VAL A 357 -16.14 3.49 -12.58
C VAL A 357 -16.03 2.75 -11.25
N ASP A 358 -16.02 3.53 -10.19
CA ASP A 358 -15.56 3.10 -8.88
C ASP A 358 -16.70 2.67 -7.93
N MET A 359 -16.42 1.68 -7.07
CA MET A 359 -17.37 1.20 -6.07
C MET A 359 -17.29 2.07 -4.81
N VAL A 360 -18.16 3.08 -4.76
CA VAL A 360 -18.29 4.08 -3.69
C VAL A 360 -18.29 3.48 -2.27
N ILE A 361 -18.90 2.29 -2.08
CA ILE A 361 -18.96 1.59 -0.79
C ILE A 361 -17.56 1.23 -0.26
N HIS A 362 -16.60 0.88 -1.11
CA HIS A 362 -15.28 0.47 -0.65
C HIS A 362 -14.38 1.63 -0.25
N ARG A 363 -14.56 2.83 -0.83
CA ARG A 363 -13.80 4.03 -0.42
C ARG A 363 -14.14 4.52 0.99
N VAL A 364 -15.39 4.34 1.36
CA VAL A 364 -15.89 4.66 2.70
C VAL A 364 -15.20 3.78 3.76
N GLN A 365 -14.84 2.55 3.42
CA GLN A 365 -14.08 1.67 4.30
C GLN A 365 -12.67 2.24 4.57
N THR A 366 -11.99 2.76 3.54
CA THR A 366 -10.66 3.39 3.67
C THR A 366 -10.71 4.73 4.40
N ASP A 367 -11.77 5.54 4.22
CA ASP A 367 -11.92 6.85 4.89
C ASP A 367 -12.25 6.74 6.39
N SER A 368 -12.88 5.65 6.83
CA SER A 368 -13.27 5.45 8.23
C SER A 368 -12.08 5.44 9.22
N ARG A 369 -10.89 5.00 8.78
CA ARG A 369 -9.67 4.97 9.61
C ARG A 369 -8.93 6.31 9.66
N SER A 370 -8.98 7.07 8.58
CA SER A 370 -8.02 8.14 8.32
C SER A 370 -8.29 9.45 9.06
N ARG A 371 -9.31 9.50 9.94
CA ARG A 371 -9.50 10.58 10.91
C ARG A 371 -8.56 10.51 12.12
N TRP A 372 -7.87 9.39 12.32
CA TRP A 372 -7.02 9.16 13.50
C TRP A 372 -5.53 9.11 13.18
N LEU A 373 -5.19 8.92 11.89
CA LEU A 373 -3.83 9.04 11.39
C LEU A 373 -3.42 10.51 11.18
N SER A 374 -4.40 11.42 11.13
CA SER A 374 -4.14 12.87 11.07
C SER A 374 -3.59 13.46 12.37
N ASP A 375 -3.68 12.71 13.48
CA ASP A 375 -3.15 13.11 14.80
C ASP A 375 -1.66 12.72 14.96
N PHE A 376 -1.04 12.13 13.95
CA PHE A 376 0.38 11.78 13.96
C PHE A 376 1.21 12.87 13.29
N GLU A 377 2.04 13.56 14.08
CA GLU A 377 3.34 14.02 13.59
C GLU A 377 4.21 12.81 13.25
N PRO A 378 5.15 12.93 12.30
CA PRO A 378 6.03 11.81 11.94
C PRO A 378 6.80 11.37 13.20
N ILE A 379 6.48 10.17 13.70
CA ILE A 379 7.21 9.57 14.83
C ILE A 379 8.62 9.26 14.32
N SER A 380 9.52 10.21 14.50
CA SER A 380 10.95 10.01 14.31
C SER A 380 11.49 9.08 15.40
N ASN A 381 12.28 8.10 14.99
CA ASN A 381 13.31 7.45 15.80
C ASN A 381 12.88 6.69 17.06
N ARG A 382 12.08 5.62 16.92
CA ARG A 382 12.17 4.48 17.86
C ARG A 382 12.10 3.15 17.14
N SER A 383 13.03 2.26 17.46
CA SER A 383 13.07 0.88 17.02
C SER A 383 11.88 0.14 17.62
N TYR A 384 10.90 -0.24 16.80
CA TYR A 384 9.81 -1.11 17.23
C TYR A 384 10.17 -2.56 16.88
N LEU A 385 10.00 -3.45 17.86
CA LEU A 385 10.07 -4.89 17.66
C LEU A 385 8.82 -5.31 16.89
N ILE A 386 8.96 -5.55 15.58
CA ILE A 386 7.87 -6.09 14.75
C ILE A 386 7.80 -7.59 15.02
N MET A 387 6.87 -8.03 15.88
CA MET A 387 6.50 -9.45 15.92
C MET A 387 5.62 -9.77 14.71
N CYS A 388 6.26 -10.21 13.63
CA CYS A 388 5.58 -10.86 12.52
C CYS A 388 5.24 -12.30 12.95
N SER A 389 4.08 -12.50 13.58
CA SER A 389 3.58 -13.86 13.87
C SER A 389 2.92 -14.44 12.62
N THR A 390 3.59 -15.38 11.95
CA THR A 390 2.96 -16.23 10.94
C THR A 390 2.06 -17.25 11.62
N VAL A 391 0.76 -16.97 11.69
CA VAL A 391 -0.24 -17.97 12.09
C VAL A 391 -0.61 -18.78 10.85
N ASN A 392 -0.08 -20.01 10.77
CA ASN A 392 -0.48 -21.01 9.77
C ASN A 392 -1.93 -21.43 10.04
N ILE A 393 -2.87 -20.98 9.21
CA ILE A 393 -4.24 -21.54 9.20
C ILE A 393 -4.16 -22.89 8.48
N ARG A 394 -3.80 -23.96 9.21
CA ARG A 394 -4.05 -25.32 8.73
C ARG A 394 -5.55 -25.53 8.75
N ARG A 395 -6.15 -25.76 7.58
CA ARG A 395 -7.46 -26.43 7.49
C ARG A 395 -7.25 -27.85 7.98
N ASP A 396 -7.75 -28.15 9.18
CA ASP A 396 -7.97 -29.52 9.57
C ASP A 396 -8.94 -30.13 8.55
N LYS A 397 -8.44 -31.11 7.78
CA LYS A 397 -9.26 -31.94 6.93
C LYS A 397 -10.04 -32.88 7.85
N HIS A 398 -11.33 -32.62 8.00
CA HIS A 398 -12.30 -33.63 8.42
C HIS A 398 -12.83 -34.36 7.21
#